data_AF-A0A932LXW8-F1
#
_entry.id   AF-A0A932LXW8-F1
#
_cell.length_a   1.000
_cell.length_b   1.000
_cell.length_c   1.000
_cell.angle_alpha   90.00
_cell.angle_beta   90.00
_cell.angle_gamma   90.00
#
_symmetry.space_group_name_H-M   'P 1'
#
loop_
_entity.id
_entity.type
_entity.pdbx_description
1 polymer ?
#
loop_
_entity_poly.entity_id
_entity_poly.type
_entity_poly.pdbx_seq_one_letter_code
_entity_poly.pdbx_strand_id
1 'polypeptide(L)'
;FTATVTGSSNTAVTWKVSETGGGAVSASGLYAAPATAGTYHVVASSVADTSKSATATVTVNAAPAAVSVAISPATASVLVNGTQAFTATVTGSSNTAVTWKVSETGGGAVSASGLYTAPATAGTYHVVATSAADPSRRR
;
A
#
# COMPACT_ATOMS: atom_id res chain seq x y z
N PHE A 1 16.61 -12.71 -14.81
CA PHE A 1 17.95 -12.36 -15.32
C PHE A 1 18.47 -13.50 -16.17
N THR A 2 19.20 -13.18 -17.23
CA THR A 2 19.88 -14.17 -18.10
C THR A 2 21.35 -13.80 -18.18
N ALA A 3 22.23 -14.80 -18.32
CA ALA A 3 23.66 -14.61 -18.50
C ALA A 3 24.18 -15.58 -19.56
N THR A 4 25.16 -15.14 -20.34
CA THR A 4 25.76 -15.93 -21.41
C THR A 4 27.27 -16.02 -21.15
N VAL A 5 27.81 -17.23 -21.12
CA VAL A 5 29.27 -17.49 -21.07
C VAL A 5 29.71 -17.90 -22.47
N THR A 6 30.69 -17.19 -23.04
CA THR A 6 31.28 -17.49 -24.35
C THR A 6 32.75 -17.90 -24.20
N GLY A 7 33.30 -18.62 -25.19
CA GLY A 7 34.72 -19.02 -25.18
C GLY A 7 35.08 -20.19 -24.25
N SER A 8 34.08 -20.91 -23.74
CA SER A 8 34.25 -22.10 -22.90
C SER A 8 33.23 -23.18 -23.28
N SER A 9 33.58 -24.46 -23.13
CA SER A 9 32.64 -25.58 -23.27
C SER A 9 31.68 -25.69 -22.08
N ASN A 10 32.07 -25.17 -20.91
CA ASN A 10 31.20 -25.04 -19.75
C ASN A 10 30.58 -23.64 -19.72
N THR A 11 29.27 -23.58 -19.93
CA THR A 11 28.49 -22.33 -19.98
C THR A 11 27.68 -22.07 -18.71
N ALA A 12 27.85 -22.90 -17.68
CA ALA A 12 27.11 -22.75 -16.43
C ALA A 12 27.50 -21.48 -15.67
N VAL A 13 26.52 -20.89 -14.98
CA VAL A 13 26.70 -19.72 -14.11
C VAL A 13 26.10 -19.98 -12.74
N THR A 14 26.67 -19.36 -11.72
CA THR A 14 26.07 -19.24 -10.39
C THR A 14 25.50 -17.85 -10.21
N TRP A 15 24.39 -17.76 -9.46
CA TRP A 15 23.69 -16.50 -9.19
C TRP A 15 23.74 -16.19 -7.70
N LYS A 16 23.93 -14.90 -7.36
CA LYS A 16 23.79 -14.41 -5.99
C LYS A 16 23.24 -12.99 -5.96
N VAL A 17 22.61 -12.62 -4.85
CA VAL A 17 22.35 -11.22 -4.51
C VAL A 17 23.52 -10.71 -3.67
N SER A 18 24.02 -9.51 -3.96
CA SER A 18 25.21 -8.96 -3.28
C SER A 18 24.91 -8.49 -1.86
N GLU A 19 23.74 -7.91 -1.63
CA GLU A 19 23.35 -7.33 -0.35
C GLU A 19 22.65 -8.35 0.55
N THR A 20 22.96 -8.27 1.85
CA THR A 20 22.22 -8.99 2.88
C THR A 20 20.77 -8.50 2.94
N GLY A 21 19.82 -9.44 2.93
CA GLY A 21 18.40 -9.10 2.90
C GLY A 21 17.90 -8.52 1.56
N GLY A 22 18.71 -8.57 0.49
CA GLY A 22 18.32 -8.16 -0.86
C GLY A 22 17.42 -9.15 -1.61
N GLY A 23 16.75 -10.06 -0.90
CA GLY A 23 15.93 -11.10 -1.50
C GLY A 23 16.71 -12.34 -1.91
N ALA A 24 16.23 -13.04 -2.93
CA ALA A 24 16.81 -14.29 -3.41
C ALA A 24 16.85 -14.33 -4.94
N VAL A 25 17.85 -15.01 -5.49
CA VAL A 25 17.93 -15.33 -6.91
C VAL A 25 18.12 -16.83 -7.08
N SER A 26 17.32 -17.44 -7.94
CA SER A 26 17.39 -18.87 -8.25
C SER A 26 18.54 -19.19 -9.22
N ALA A 27 18.87 -20.48 -9.35
CA ALA A 27 19.88 -20.95 -10.30
C ALA A 27 19.52 -20.66 -11.78
N SER A 28 18.24 -20.47 -12.10
CA SER A 28 17.78 -20.05 -13.44
C SER A 28 17.74 -18.52 -13.62
N GLY A 29 18.20 -17.75 -12.63
CA GLY A 29 18.23 -16.28 -12.70
C GLY A 29 16.89 -15.60 -12.41
N LEU A 30 15.88 -16.31 -11.92
CA LEU A 30 14.64 -15.69 -11.41
C LEU A 30 14.92 -15.03 -10.05
N TYR A 31 14.64 -13.73 -9.93
CA TYR A 31 14.84 -12.93 -8.71
C TYR A 31 13.52 -12.71 -7.97
N ALA A 32 13.54 -12.93 -6.66
CA ALA A 32 12.47 -12.62 -5.72
C ALA A 32 12.92 -11.45 -4.85
N ALA A 33 12.25 -10.31 -5.01
CA ALA A 33 12.55 -9.08 -4.28
C ALA A 33 12.26 -9.21 -2.77
N PRO A 34 13.01 -8.52 -1.90
CA PRO A 34 12.68 -8.42 -0.49
C PRO A 34 11.49 -7.47 -0.25
N ALA A 35 10.97 -7.48 0.98
CA ALA A 35 9.95 -6.53 1.42
C ALA A 35 10.49 -5.11 1.66
N THR A 36 11.81 -4.97 1.80
CA THR A 36 12.47 -3.69 2.07
C THR A 36 12.79 -2.98 0.77
N ALA A 37 12.41 -1.71 0.69
CA ALA A 37 12.78 -0.85 -0.42
C ALA A 37 14.29 -0.58 -0.39
N GLY A 38 14.91 -0.54 -1.56
CA GLY A 38 16.33 -0.31 -1.67
C GLY A 38 16.86 -0.59 -3.07
N THR A 39 18.17 -0.41 -3.22
CA THR A 39 18.89 -0.82 -4.43
C THR A 39 19.70 -2.06 -4.10
N TYR A 40 19.52 -3.09 -4.93
CA TYR A 40 20.14 -4.40 -4.78
C TYR A 40 20.84 -4.80 -6.07
N HIS A 41 21.76 -5.75 -6.00
CA HIS A 41 22.56 -6.20 -7.13
C HIS A 41 22.51 -7.72 -7.28
N VAL A 42 22.12 -8.18 -8.47
CA VAL A 42 22.16 -9.60 -8.86
C VAL A 42 23.43 -9.85 -9.65
N VAL A 43 24.27 -10.76 -9.16
CA VAL A 43 25.57 -11.11 -9.75
C VAL A 43 25.51 -12.50 -10.36
N ALA A 44 25.92 -12.62 -11.61
CA ALA A 44 26.16 -13.89 -12.29
C ALA A 44 27.67 -14.14 -12.37
N SER A 45 28.13 -15.29 -11.89
CA SER A 45 29.54 -15.70 -11.95
C SER A 45 29.69 -16.93 -12.83
N SER A 46 30.68 -16.95 -13.73
CA SER A 46 30.97 -18.12 -14.56
C SER A 46 31.49 -19.27 -13.70
N VAL A 47 30.98 -20.47 -13.95
CA VAL A 47 31.49 -21.71 -13.31
C VAL A 47 32.80 -22.14 -13.97
N ALA A 48 33.00 -21.84 -15.24
CA ALA A 48 34.22 -22.19 -15.97
C ALA A 48 35.42 -21.31 -15.59
N ASP A 49 35.17 -20.06 -15.24
CA ASP A 49 36.19 -19.09 -14.81
C ASP A 49 35.60 -18.17 -13.75
N THR A 50 35.91 -18.45 -12.48
CA THR A 50 35.37 -17.70 -11.35
C THR A 50 35.88 -16.26 -11.26
N SER A 51 36.85 -15.86 -12.10
CA SER A 51 37.27 -14.47 -12.25
C SER A 51 36.32 -13.64 -13.12
N LYS A 52 35.38 -14.28 -13.83
CA LYS A 52 34.42 -13.60 -14.71
C LYS A 52 33.04 -13.53 -14.06
N SER A 53 32.51 -12.31 -13.97
CA SER A 53 31.16 -12.06 -13.48
C SER A 53 30.53 -10.84 -14.15
N ALA A 54 29.19 -10.79 -14.13
CA ALA A 54 28.41 -9.62 -14.52
C ALA A 54 27.41 -9.26 -13.41
N THR A 55 27.10 -7.97 -13.27
CA THR A 55 26.21 -7.46 -12.22
C THR A 55 25.06 -6.68 -12.83
N ALA A 56 23.85 -6.95 -12.35
CA ALA A 56 22.64 -6.19 -12.70
C ALA A 56 22.10 -5.46 -11.47
N THR A 57 21.73 -4.19 -11.64
CA THR A 57 21.13 -3.36 -10.59
C THR A 57 19.61 -3.52 -10.57
N VAL A 58 19.05 -3.69 -9.38
CA VAL A 58 17.62 -3.85 -9.12
C VAL A 58 17.18 -2.79 -8.13
N THR A 59 16.28 -1.92 -8.54
CA THR A 59 15.62 -0.98 -7.63
C THR A 59 14.31 -1.57 -7.16
N VAL A 60 14.19 -1.76 -5.84
CA VAL A 60 12.98 -2.24 -5.18
C VAL A 60 12.32 -1.04 -4.51
N ASN A 61 11.12 -0.70 -4.95
CA ASN A 61 10.34 0.38 -4.39
C ASN A 61 9.49 -0.12 -3.22
N ALA A 62 9.24 0.75 -2.23
CA ALA A 62 8.32 0.44 -1.15
C ALA A 62 6.92 0.19 -1.73
N ALA A 63 6.23 -0.84 -1.24
CA ALA A 63 4.81 -0.99 -1.52
C ALA A 63 4.08 0.26 -0.99
N PRO A 64 3.08 0.80 -1.73
CA PRO A 64 2.25 1.86 -1.21
C PRO A 64 1.65 1.42 0.13
N ALA A 65 1.77 2.26 1.16
CA ALA A 65 1.14 1.96 2.43
C ALA A 65 -0.38 1.84 2.21
N ALA A 66 -0.99 0.77 2.74
CA ALA A 66 -2.41 0.54 2.58
C ALA A 66 -3.19 1.62 3.35
N VAL A 67 -3.90 2.48 2.61
CA VAL A 67 -4.73 3.52 3.22
C VAL A 67 -5.87 2.85 4.00
N SER A 68 -6.03 3.24 5.26
CA SER A 68 -7.12 2.80 6.13
C SER A 68 -7.85 4.01 6.70
N VAL A 69 -9.16 3.87 6.91
CA VAL A 69 -10.03 4.87 7.51
C VAL A 69 -10.73 4.23 8.71
N ALA A 70 -10.94 5.00 9.77
CA ALA A 70 -11.76 4.65 10.94
C ALA A 70 -12.62 5.84 11.35
N ILE A 71 -13.84 5.61 11.86
CA ILE A 71 -14.76 6.64 12.35
C ILE A 71 -15.08 6.38 13.83
N SER A 72 -15.18 7.45 14.63
CA SER A 72 -15.59 7.42 16.03
C SER A 72 -16.58 8.55 16.38
N PRO A 73 -17.69 8.26 17.08
CA PRO A 73 -18.14 6.91 17.47
C PRO A 73 -18.58 6.10 16.24
N ALA A 74 -18.51 4.76 16.32
CA ALA A 74 -18.96 3.89 15.22
C ALA A 74 -20.49 3.88 15.06
N THR A 75 -21.21 4.10 16.16
CA THR A 75 -22.67 4.19 16.22
C THR A 75 -23.07 5.26 17.23
N ALA A 76 -24.15 5.98 16.96
CA ALA A 76 -24.73 6.95 17.90
C ALA A 76 -26.26 6.97 17.79
N SER A 77 -26.94 7.27 18.89
CA SER A 77 -28.39 7.53 18.91
C SER A 77 -28.60 9.04 19.08
N VAL A 78 -29.25 9.65 18.10
CA VAL A 78 -29.45 11.11 18.03
C VAL A 78 -30.94 11.38 17.90
N LEU A 79 -31.45 12.35 18.64
CA LEU A 79 -32.84 12.80 18.48
C LEU A 79 -33.02 13.46 17.10
N VAL A 80 -34.25 13.45 16.59
CA VAL A 80 -34.58 14.17 15.35
C VAL A 80 -34.18 15.65 15.46
N ASN A 81 -33.62 16.19 14.38
CA ASN A 81 -32.99 17.53 14.33
C ASN A 81 -31.82 17.76 15.32
N GLY A 82 -31.40 16.74 16.06
CA GLY A 82 -30.24 16.78 16.94
C GLY A 82 -28.93 16.68 16.16
N THR A 83 -27.82 16.92 16.85
CA THR A 83 -26.48 16.86 16.26
C THR A 83 -25.58 15.83 16.95
N GLN A 84 -24.64 15.28 16.21
CA GLN A 84 -23.60 14.37 16.71
C GLN A 84 -22.29 14.65 15.99
N ALA A 85 -21.21 14.81 16.77
CA ALA A 85 -19.87 14.91 16.20
C ALA A 85 -19.31 13.52 15.90
N PHE A 86 -18.82 13.34 14.68
CA PHE A 86 -18.01 12.19 14.27
C PHE A 86 -16.60 12.66 13.96
N THR A 87 -15.63 11.81 14.29
CA THR A 87 -14.22 12.00 13.97
C THR A 87 -13.78 10.87 13.05
N ALA A 88 -12.87 11.16 12.13
CA ALA A 88 -12.28 10.16 11.25
C ALA A 88 -10.76 10.19 11.36
N THR A 89 -10.14 9.01 11.30
CA THR A 89 -8.69 8.85 11.28
C THR A 89 -8.29 8.13 10.01
N VAL A 90 -7.29 8.68 9.30
CA VAL A 90 -6.70 8.08 8.10
C VAL A 90 -5.26 7.67 8.42
N THR A 91 -4.91 6.42 8.15
CA THR A 91 -3.54 5.89 8.31
C THR A 91 -3.04 5.34 6.98
N GLY A 92 -1.71 5.19 6.84
CA GLY A 92 -1.10 4.67 5.61
C GLY A 92 -0.98 5.71 4.50
N SER A 93 -1.18 6.99 4.79
CA SER A 93 -0.92 8.10 3.88
C SER A 93 -0.47 9.34 4.66
N SER A 94 0.35 10.19 4.03
CA SER A 94 0.66 11.53 4.54
C SER A 94 -0.51 12.50 4.36
N ASN A 95 -1.41 12.24 3.40
CA ASN A 95 -2.65 12.97 3.24
C ASN A 95 -3.75 12.31 4.10
N THR A 96 -4.07 12.94 5.21
CA THR A 96 -5.07 12.46 6.19
C THR A 96 -6.44 13.10 6.03
N ALA A 97 -6.67 13.88 4.97
CA ALA A 97 -7.95 14.54 4.75
C ALA A 97 -9.06 13.54 4.40
N VAL A 98 -10.29 13.86 4.82
CA VAL A 98 -11.50 13.09 4.53
C VAL A 98 -12.60 13.98 3.97
N THR A 99 -13.49 13.38 3.21
CA THR A 99 -14.77 13.97 2.82
C THR A 99 -15.91 13.23 3.51
N TRP A 100 -16.89 13.98 4.00
CA TRP A 100 -18.04 13.44 4.73
C TRP A 100 -19.29 13.45 3.87
N LYS A 101 -20.14 12.44 4.02
CA LYS A 101 -21.49 12.43 3.46
C LYS A 101 -22.45 11.63 4.33
N VAL A 102 -23.74 11.86 4.15
CA VAL A 102 -24.78 10.93 4.59
C VAL A 102 -25.13 10.04 3.40
N SER A 103 -25.23 8.72 3.63
CA SER A 103 -25.46 7.76 2.54
C SER A 103 -26.89 7.82 2.00
N GLU A 104 -27.85 8.01 2.89
CA GLU A 104 -29.27 8.02 2.59
C GLU A 104 -29.77 9.39 2.13
N THR A 105 -30.60 9.38 1.11
CA THR A 105 -31.35 10.56 0.67
C THR A 105 -32.30 11.01 1.78
N GLY A 106 -32.25 12.28 2.16
CA GLY A 106 -33.06 12.82 3.26
C GLY A 106 -32.59 12.40 4.66
N GLY A 107 -31.41 11.76 4.78
CA GLY A 107 -30.84 11.33 6.06
C GLY A 107 -30.20 12.44 6.90
N GLY A 108 -30.48 13.70 6.60
CA GLY A 108 -29.89 14.86 7.26
C GLY A 108 -28.68 15.44 6.52
N ALA A 109 -27.80 16.11 7.25
CA ALA A 109 -26.60 16.74 6.69
C ALA A 109 -25.38 16.47 7.58
N VAL A 110 -24.19 16.45 6.99
CA VAL A 110 -22.92 16.36 7.72
C VAL A 110 -21.97 17.44 7.22
N SER A 111 -21.31 18.15 8.14
CA SER A 111 -20.33 19.18 7.82
C SER A 111 -19.00 18.58 7.34
N ALA A 112 -18.13 19.41 6.76
CA ALA A 112 -16.76 19.03 6.43
C ALA A 112 -15.91 18.65 7.67
N SER A 113 -16.31 19.09 8.87
CA SER A 113 -15.66 18.73 10.14
C SER A 113 -16.23 17.47 10.79
N GLY A 114 -17.20 16.79 10.15
CA GLY A 114 -17.82 15.58 10.69
C GLY A 114 -18.96 15.82 11.68
N LEU A 115 -19.50 17.05 11.77
CA LEU A 115 -20.69 17.32 12.57
C LEU A 115 -21.94 16.91 11.78
N TYR A 116 -22.60 15.85 12.22
CA TYR A 116 -23.86 15.36 11.66
C TYR A 116 -25.06 16.06 12.31
N THR A 117 -26.06 16.41 11.51
CA THR A 117 -27.38 16.91 11.92
C THR A 117 -28.44 15.93 11.40
N ALA A 118 -29.16 15.31 12.34
CA ALA A 118 -30.21 14.33 12.03
C ALA A 118 -31.42 14.98 11.35
N PRO A 119 -32.14 14.27 10.47
CA PRO A 119 -33.35 14.79 9.85
C PRO A 119 -34.52 14.83 10.85
N ALA A 120 -35.63 15.41 10.43
CA ALA A 120 -36.87 15.42 11.20
C ALA A 120 -37.57 14.04 11.25
N THR A 121 -37.17 13.12 10.37
CA THR A 121 -37.71 11.76 10.28
C THR A 121 -36.84 10.79 11.07
N ALA A 122 -37.44 10.02 11.97
CA ALA A 122 -36.72 8.96 12.68
C ALA A 122 -36.35 7.81 11.72
N GLY A 123 -35.14 7.28 11.87
CA GLY A 123 -34.64 6.20 11.03
C GLY A 123 -33.18 5.86 11.32
N THR A 124 -32.66 4.87 10.62
CA THR A 124 -31.22 4.55 10.62
C THR A 124 -30.58 5.22 9.41
N TYR A 125 -29.55 6.02 9.68
CA TYR A 125 -28.79 6.75 8.67
C TYR A 125 -27.29 6.52 8.88
N HIS A 126 -26.52 6.54 7.81
CA HIS A 126 -25.09 6.26 7.81
C HIS A 126 -24.30 7.50 7.42
N VAL A 127 -23.46 7.95 8.35
CA VAL A 127 -22.44 8.97 8.10
C VAL A 127 -21.19 8.26 7.60
N VAL A 128 -20.73 8.65 6.42
CA VAL A 128 -19.61 8.02 5.72
C VAL A 128 -18.45 9.01 5.60
N ALA A 129 -17.25 8.58 5.99
CA ALA A 129 -16.01 9.29 5.75
C ALA A 129 -15.22 8.60 4.62
N THR A 130 -14.87 9.35 3.58
CA THR A 130 -14.07 8.88 2.44
C THR A 130 -12.70 9.53 2.47
N SER A 131 -11.63 8.74 2.36
CA SER A 131 -10.27 9.28 2.30
C SER A 131 -10.04 10.10 1.03
N ALA A 132 -9.41 11.27 1.17
CA ALA A 132 -8.95 12.06 0.03
C ALA A 132 -7.68 11.46 -0.62
N ALA A 133 -6.89 10.70 0.13
CA ALA A 133 -5.72 10.01 -0.40
C ALA A 133 -6.08 8.80 -1.27
N ASP A 134 -7.16 8.12 -0.91
CA ASP A 134 -7.68 6.96 -1.65
C ASP A 134 -9.22 6.94 -1.59
N PRO A 135 -9.92 7.46 -2.62
CA PRO A 135 -11.39 7.48 -2.66
C PRO A 135 -12.06 6.11 -2.67
N SER A 136 -11.30 5.01 -2.84
CA SER A 136 -11.84 3.65 -2.66
C SER A 136 -11.96 3.27 -1.18
N ARG A 137 -11.27 3.98 -0.27
CA ARG A 137 -11.26 3.73 1.17
C ARG A 137 -12.26 4.61 1.89
N ARG A 138 -13.29 3.96 2.45
CA ARG A 138 -14.42 4.60 3.12
C ARG A 138 -14.81 3.81 4.36
N ARG A 139 -15.35 4.50 5.35
CA ARG A 139 -15.98 3.93 6.55
C ARG A 139 -17.29 4.60 6.83
#